data_AF-A0A327U2X2-F1
#
_entry.id   AF-A0A327U2X2-F1
#
_cell.length_a   1.000
_cell.length_b   1.000
_cell.length_c   1.000
_cell.angle_alpha   90.00
_cell.angle_beta   90.00
_cell.angle_gamma   90.00
#
_symmetry.space_group_name_H-M   'P 1'
#
loop_
_entity.id
_entity.type
_entity.pdbx_description
1 polymer ?
#
loop_
_entity_poly.entity_id
_entity_poly.type
_entity_poly.pdbx_seq_one_letter_code
_entity_poly.pdbx_strand_id
1 'polypeptide(L)'
;MALTADRPTTTKDTTAARATGRPDLAVRSRLAALNAFLMSGLTLWLGLVTLNNVNDFGTNKALIGSMLTMRDLVKDPVRGNGLEWRAMPESMATPALIGVIIYEVLIVALLARAAYGLWRRARGEEIGIVVTQRANIALGAFAGLFLLFLSGGMFFGYWIYIGAAQQVHFTGLIIGLLAALLVNLPSVTGAQQER
;
A
#
# COMPACT_ATOMS: atom_id res chain seq x y z
N MET A 1 59.76 47.33 -32.05
CA MET A 1 59.71 46.21 -31.07
C MET A 1 58.24 45.96 -30.78
N ALA A 2 57.76 44.79 -31.20
CA ALA A 2 56.35 44.44 -31.38
C ALA A 2 55.59 44.23 -30.06
N LEU A 3 54.26 44.37 -30.10
CA LEU A 3 53.26 43.57 -29.36
C LEU A 3 51.84 43.98 -29.79
N THR A 4 51.39 43.50 -30.96
CA THR A 4 49.96 43.39 -31.29
C THR A 4 49.45 42.11 -30.64
N ALA A 5 48.59 42.25 -29.63
CA ALA A 5 47.93 41.13 -28.97
C ALA A 5 46.78 40.63 -29.85
N ASP A 6 47.00 39.51 -30.54
CA ASP A 6 45.91 38.73 -31.12
C ASP A 6 45.09 38.10 -29.99
N ARG A 7 43.81 38.43 -29.95
CA ARG A 7 42.84 37.87 -29.00
C ARG A 7 42.18 36.68 -29.70
N PRO A 8 42.34 35.43 -29.23
CA PRO A 8 41.60 34.32 -29.80
C PRO A 8 40.13 34.44 -29.41
N THR A 9 39.26 34.53 -30.42
CA THR A 9 37.81 34.34 -30.28
C THR A 9 37.55 32.88 -29.95
N THR A 10 37.55 32.54 -28.66
CA THR A 10 36.93 31.30 -28.18
C THR A 10 35.43 31.40 -28.38
N THR A 11 34.96 30.90 -29.51
CA THR A 11 33.57 30.54 -29.74
C THR A 11 33.18 29.52 -28.67
N LYS A 12 32.47 29.97 -27.63
CA LYS A 12 31.81 29.07 -26.68
C LYS A 12 30.74 28.32 -27.44
N ASP A 13 31.07 27.09 -27.79
CA ASP A 13 30.16 26.09 -28.30
C ASP A 13 29.10 25.82 -27.21
N THR A 14 28.01 26.60 -27.26
CA THR A 14 26.93 26.57 -26.27
C THR A 14 25.81 25.70 -26.82
N THR A 15 26.15 24.45 -27.18
CA THR A 15 25.20 23.57 -27.88
C THR A 15 25.17 22.15 -27.34
N ALA A 16 25.55 21.94 -26.08
CA ALA A 16 25.61 20.60 -25.46
C ALA A 16 24.76 20.42 -24.20
N ALA A 17 23.70 21.22 -23.98
CA ALA A 17 22.90 21.16 -22.75
C ALA A 17 21.41 20.76 -22.94
N ARG A 18 20.97 20.26 -24.11
CA ARG A 18 19.53 20.14 -24.40
C ARG A 18 18.97 18.74 -24.69
N ALA A 19 19.76 17.68 -24.60
CA ALA A 19 19.31 16.33 -24.99
C ALA A 19 18.86 15.41 -23.82
N THR A 20 19.21 15.71 -22.56
CA THR A 20 18.99 14.79 -21.44
C THR A 20 17.64 14.95 -20.71
N GLY A 21 16.92 16.07 -20.89
CA GLY A 21 15.72 16.37 -20.09
C GLY A 21 14.40 15.74 -20.56
N ARG A 22 14.27 15.33 -21.83
CA ARG A 22 13.00 14.81 -22.39
C ARG A 22 12.64 13.35 -22.01
N PRO A 23 13.56 12.37 -22.02
CA PRO A 23 13.20 10.99 -21.68
C PRO A 23 12.85 10.83 -20.19
N ASP A 24 13.50 11.58 -19.32
CA ASP A 24 13.29 11.55 -17.87
C ASP A 24 11.87 12.04 -17.48
N LEU A 25 11.40 13.14 -18.09
CA LEU A 25 10.04 13.65 -17.89
C LEU A 25 8.94 12.68 -18.36
N ALA A 26 9.15 12.00 -19.48
CA ALA A 26 8.20 11.02 -20.00
C ALA A 26 8.11 9.78 -19.09
N VAL A 27 9.25 9.28 -18.58
CA VAL A 27 9.30 8.17 -17.62
C VAL A 27 8.63 8.57 -16.30
N ARG A 28 8.90 9.79 -15.80
CA ARG A 28 8.27 10.35 -14.59
C ARG A 28 6.75 10.42 -14.70
N SER A 29 6.22 10.92 -15.82
CA SER A 29 4.78 11.02 -16.06
C SER A 29 4.12 9.64 -16.13
N ARG A 30 4.74 8.66 -16.80
CA ARG A 30 4.23 7.28 -16.90
C ARG A 30 4.18 6.59 -15.53
N LEU A 31 5.20 6.74 -14.71
CA LEU A 31 5.23 6.17 -13.36
C LEU A 31 4.23 6.84 -12.42
N ALA A 32 4.06 8.16 -12.53
CA ALA A 32 3.03 8.87 -11.77
C ALA A 32 1.62 8.39 -12.13
N ALA A 33 1.32 8.20 -13.42
CA ALA A 33 0.05 7.65 -13.88
C ALA A 33 -0.17 6.20 -13.42
N LEU A 34 0.87 5.36 -13.49
CA LEU A 34 0.80 3.98 -12.99
C LEU A 34 0.54 3.93 -11.48
N ASN A 35 1.24 4.75 -10.69
CA ASN A 35 1.02 4.86 -9.25
C ASN A 35 -0.42 5.31 -8.93
N ALA A 36 -0.94 6.30 -9.67
CA ALA A 36 -2.30 6.78 -9.50
C ALA A 36 -3.33 5.69 -9.82
N PHE A 37 -3.13 4.95 -10.92
CA PHE A 37 -3.97 3.83 -11.32
C PHE A 37 -3.97 2.72 -10.26
N LEU A 38 -2.79 2.29 -9.81
CA LEU A 38 -2.65 1.24 -8.79
C LEU A 38 -3.28 1.65 -7.46
N MET A 39 -3.06 2.89 -6.99
CA MET A 39 -3.71 3.37 -5.76
C MET A 39 -5.23 3.42 -5.90
N SER A 40 -5.74 3.81 -7.07
CA SER A 40 -7.19 3.79 -7.34
C SER A 40 -7.72 2.36 -7.31
N GLY A 41 -7.01 1.41 -7.91
CA GLY A 41 -7.37 -0.01 -7.89
C GLY A 41 -7.39 -0.59 -6.48
N LEU A 42 -6.38 -0.31 -5.66
CA LEU A 42 -6.34 -0.74 -4.26
C LEU A 42 -7.46 -0.10 -3.43
N THR A 43 -7.73 1.19 -3.66
CA THR A 43 -8.85 1.90 -3.01
C THR A 43 -10.17 1.21 -3.30
N LEU A 44 -10.45 0.92 -4.58
CA LEU A 44 -11.68 0.27 -5.01
C LEU A 44 -11.78 -1.16 -4.48
N TRP A 45 -10.68 -1.93 -4.59
CA TRP A 45 -10.63 -3.30 -4.12
C TRP A 45 -10.89 -3.40 -2.61
N LEU A 46 -10.19 -2.60 -1.80
CA LEU A 46 -10.41 -2.59 -0.36
C LEU A 46 -11.81 -2.05 -0.01
N GLY A 47 -12.29 -1.05 -0.75
CA GLY A 47 -13.65 -0.54 -0.60
C GLY A 47 -14.71 -1.63 -0.81
N LEU A 48 -14.53 -2.50 -1.81
CA LEU A 48 -15.40 -3.66 -2.02
C LEU A 48 -15.30 -4.67 -0.87
N VAL A 49 -14.10 -4.93 -0.34
CA VAL A 49 -13.92 -5.78 0.85
C VAL A 49 -14.69 -5.20 2.04
N THR A 50 -14.57 -3.90 2.30
CA THR A 50 -15.30 -3.21 3.37
C THR A 50 -16.81 -3.28 3.17
N LEU A 51 -17.29 -3.05 1.96
CA LEU A 51 -18.71 -3.17 1.64
C LEU A 51 -19.23 -4.59 1.85
N ASN A 52 -18.44 -5.62 1.49
CA ASN A 52 -18.79 -7.01 1.75
C ASN A 52 -18.85 -7.30 3.27
N ASN A 53 -17.91 -6.76 4.05
CA ASN A 53 -17.90 -6.91 5.51
C ASN A 53 -19.11 -6.24 6.19
N VAL A 54 -19.58 -5.12 5.64
CA VAL A 54 -20.77 -4.41 6.13
C VAL A 54 -22.05 -5.12 5.70
N ASN A 55 -22.18 -5.49 4.42
CA ASN A 55 -23.41 -6.03 3.86
C ASN A 55 -23.62 -7.51 4.25
N ASP A 56 -22.55 -8.30 4.31
CA ASP A 56 -22.58 -9.68 4.79
C ASP A 56 -21.89 -9.80 6.16
N PHE A 57 -22.36 -9.00 7.11
CA PHE A 57 -21.81 -8.95 8.46
C PHE A 57 -21.92 -10.31 9.18
N GLY A 58 -23.00 -11.06 8.92
CA GLY A 58 -23.27 -12.36 9.56
C GLY A 58 -22.19 -13.39 9.25
N THR A 59 -21.85 -13.56 7.96
CA THR A 59 -20.81 -14.50 7.52
C THR A 59 -19.45 -14.11 8.07
N ASN A 60 -19.06 -12.84 7.95
CA ASN A 60 -17.76 -12.37 8.41
C ASN A 60 -17.62 -12.44 9.94
N LYS A 61 -18.71 -12.19 10.68
CA LYS A 61 -18.73 -12.38 12.14
C LYS A 61 -18.54 -13.85 12.50
N ALA A 62 -19.18 -14.77 11.78
CA ALA A 62 -19.03 -16.20 12.01
C ALA A 62 -17.60 -16.68 11.74
N LEU A 63 -16.95 -16.16 10.68
CA LEU A 63 -15.55 -16.47 10.34
C LEU A 63 -14.58 -15.97 11.43
N ILE A 64 -14.68 -14.69 11.82
CA ILE A 64 -13.88 -14.14 12.91
C ILE A 64 -14.17 -14.91 14.21
N GLY A 65 -15.44 -15.18 14.51
CA GLY A 65 -15.83 -15.96 15.68
C GLY A 65 -15.23 -17.35 15.70
N SER A 66 -15.20 -18.08 14.57
CA SER A 66 -14.56 -19.40 14.50
C SER A 66 -13.06 -19.31 14.81
N MET A 67 -12.38 -18.29 14.28
CA MET A 67 -10.97 -18.04 14.57
C MET A 67 -10.73 -17.69 16.04
N LEU A 68 -11.47 -16.72 16.60
CA LEU A 68 -11.27 -16.25 17.98
C LEU A 68 -11.58 -17.34 19.00
N THR A 69 -12.65 -18.10 18.78
CA THR A 69 -13.04 -19.22 19.66
C THR A 69 -12.20 -20.47 19.42
N MET A 70 -11.38 -20.49 18.36
CA MET A 70 -10.55 -21.63 17.94
C MET A 70 -11.38 -22.91 17.77
N ARG A 71 -12.63 -22.78 17.33
CA ARG A 71 -13.64 -23.85 17.36
C ARG A 71 -13.22 -25.11 16.60
N ASP A 72 -12.62 -24.92 15.43
CA ASP A 72 -12.20 -26.04 14.57
C ASP A 72 -10.97 -26.75 15.14
N LEU A 73 -10.12 -26.01 15.86
CA LEU A 73 -8.95 -26.54 16.54
C LEU A 73 -9.33 -27.39 17.74
N VAL A 74 -10.22 -26.88 18.61
CA VAL A 74 -10.72 -27.60 19.81
C VAL A 74 -11.41 -28.92 19.43
N LYS A 75 -11.95 -29.02 18.22
CA LYS A 75 -12.60 -30.24 17.72
C LYS A 75 -11.63 -31.23 17.09
N ASP A 76 -10.39 -30.86 16.82
CA ASP A 76 -9.40 -31.74 16.21
C ASP A 76 -8.57 -32.46 17.29
N PRO A 77 -8.72 -33.78 17.47
CA PRO A 77 -8.02 -34.49 18.54
C PRO A 77 -6.50 -34.60 18.31
N VAL A 78 -5.98 -34.19 17.15
CA VAL A 78 -4.60 -34.41 16.72
C VAL A 78 -3.82 -33.11 16.58
N ARG A 79 -4.42 -32.06 16.01
CA ARG A 79 -3.67 -30.87 15.57
C ARG A 79 -3.96 -29.65 16.44
N GLY A 80 -2.89 -29.08 16.98
CA GLY A 80 -2.91 -27.72 17.52
C GLY A 80 -3.53 -27.54 18.91
N ASN A 81 -3.92 -28.62 19.60
CA ASN A 81 -4.49 -28.59 20.95
C ASN A 81 -3.65 -27.81 21.99
N GLY A 82 -2.34 -27.72 21.79
CA GLY A 82 -1.45 -26.88 22.61
C GLY A 82 -1.70 -25.36 22.48
N LEU A 83 -2.58 -24.92 21.58
CA LEU A 83 -2.91 -23.51 21.35
C LEU A 83 -4.27 -23.10 21.93
N GLU A 84 -5.10 -24.06 22.41
CA GLU A 84 -6.48 -23.81 22.84
C GLU A 84 -6.62 -22.76 23.94
N TRP A 85 -5.59 -22.60 24.78
CA TRP A 85 -5.55 -21.59 25.85
C TRP A 85 -5.68 -20.14 25.34
N ARG A 86 -5.48 -19.92 24.03
CA ARG A 86 -5.60 -18.61 23.38
C ARG A 86 -7.04 -18.28 23.00
N ALA A 87 -7.96 -19.23 23.09
CA ALA A 87 -9.35 -19.05 22.69
C ALA A 87 -9.98 -17.89 23.46
N MET A 88 -10.75 -17.08 22.75
CA MET A 88 -11.48 -15.96 23.29
C MET A 88 -13.00 -16.20 23.25
N PRO A 89 -13.78 -15.52 24.11
CA PRO A 89 -15.23 -15.63 24.11
C PRO A 89 -15.86 -15.22 22.77
N GLU A 90 -16.96 -15.87 22.38
CA GLU A 90 -17.69 -15.55 21.14
C GLU A 90 -18.19 -14.10 21.11
N SER A 91 -18.44 -13.50 22.28
CA SER A 91 -18.84 -12.09 22.40
C SER A 91 -17.82 -11.11 21.83
N MET A 92 -16.55 -11.54 21.64
CA MET A 92 -15.51 -10.73 21.01
C MET A 92 -15.61 -10.67 19.48
N ALA A 93 -16.38 -11.54 18.83
CA ALA A 93 -16.46 -11.58 17.37
C ALA A 93 -17.04 -10.28 16.78
N THR A 94 -18.12 -9.77 17.37
CA THR A 94 -18.76 -8.51 16.93
C THR A 94 -17.82 -7.30 17.06
N PRO A 95 -17.25 -6.98 18.24
CA PRO A 95 -16.35 -5.83 18.35
C PRO A 95 -15.07 -6.00 17.52
N ALA A 96 -14.55 -7.22 17.36
CA ALA A 96 -13.41 -7.47 16.48
C ALA A 96 -13.73 -7.15 15.01
N LEU A 97 -14.88 -7.62 14.49
CA LEU A 97 -15.31 -7.31 13.12
C LEU A 97 -15.55 -5.81 12.93
N ILE A 98 -16.19 -5.14 13.89
CA ILE A 98 -16.37 -3.68 13.83
C ILE A 98 -15.01 -2.96 13.80
N GLY A 99 -14.05 -3.40 14.62
CA GLY A 99 -12.69 -2.86 14.62
C GLY A 99 -12.00 -3.01 13.26
N VAL A 100 -12.13 -4.18 12.62
CA VAL A 100 -11.64 -4.43 11.26
C VAL A 100 -12.29 -3.46 10.27
N ILE A 101 -13.63 -3.36 10.25
CA ILE A 101 -14.36 -2.48 9.33
C ILE A 101 -13.94 -1.02 9.50
N ILE A 102 -13.83 -0.53 10.74
CA ILE A 102 -13.37 0.84 11.01
C ILE A 102 -11.97 1.05 10.43
N TYR A 103 -11.06 0.09 10.66
CA TYR A 103 -9.71 0.19 10.15
C TYR A 103 -9.67 0.17 8.61
N GLU A 104 -10.47 -0.69 7.98
CA GLU A 104 -10.61 -0.73 6.52
C GLU A 104 -11.16 0.59 5.96
N VAL A 105 -12.21 1.16 6.54
CA VAL A 105 -12.77 2.47 6.14
C VAL A 105 -11.71 3.56 6.19
N LEU A 106 -10.92 3.60 7.26
CA LEU A 106 -9.82 4.57 7.40
C LEU A 106 -8.76 4.38 6.30
N ILE A 107 -8.37 3.13 6.01
CA ILE A 107 -7.40 2.83 4.96
C ILE A 107 -7.96 3.21 3.58
N VAL A 108 -9.23 2.90 3.29
CA VAL A 108 -9.89 3.30 2.03
C VAL A 108 -9.85 4.81 1.87
N ALA A 109 -10.16 5.59 2.91
CA ALA A 109 -10.10 7.04 2.87
C ALA A 109 -8.65 7.56 2.62
N LEU A 110 -7.66 6.96 3.27
CA LEU A 110 -6.25 7.29 3.07
C LEU A 110 -5.77 6.97 1.65
N LEU A 111 -6.11 5.78 1.12
CA LEU A 111 -5.78 5.36 -0.24
C LEU A 111 -6.46 6.27 -1.27
N ALA A 112 -7.74 6.60 -1.09
CA ALA A 112 -8.47 7.52 -1.97
C ALA A 112 -7.81 8.90 -2.02
N ARG A 113 -7.43 9.44 -0.85
CA ARG A 113 -6.73 10.73 -0.75
C ARG A 113 -5.36 10.68 -1.42
N ALA A 114 -4.61 9.59 -1.27
CA ALA A 114 -3.32 9.40 -1.91
C ALA A 114 -3.47 9.27 -3.44
N ALA A 115 -4.43 8.46 -3.91
CA ALA A 115 -4.75 8.26 -5.31
C ALA A 115 -5.10 9.60 -5.99
N TYR A 116 -5.94 10.42 -5.34
CA TYR A 116 -6.27 11.77 -5.83
C TYR A 116 -5.02 12.65 -5.99
N GLY A 117 -4.13 12.67 -4.99
CA GLY A 117 -2.88 13.41 -5.06
C GLY A 117 -1.95 12.92 -6.20
N LEU A 118 -1.90 11.61 -6.42
CA LEU A 118 -1.09 11.01 -7.49
C LEU A 118 -1.68 11.31 -8.88
N TRP A 119 -3.01 11.33 -9.04
CA TRP A 119 -3.65 11.75 -10.28
C TRP A 119 -3.35 13.20 -10.64
N ARG A 120 -3.41 14.10 -9.65
CA ARG A 120 -3.01 15.49 -9.84
C ARG A 120 -1.55 15.60 -10.31
N ARG A 121 -0.64 14.87 -9.67
CA ARG A 121 0.77 14.78 -10.09
C ARG A 121 0.92 14.21 -11.51
N ALA A 122 0.16 13.17 -11.86
CA ALA A 122 0.19 12.56 -13.19
C ALA A 122 -0.25 13.53 -14.30
N ARG A 123 -1.13 14.49 -13.98
CA ARG A 123 -1.56 15.58 -14.87
C ARG A 123 -0.55 16.74 -14.95
N GLY A 124 0.59 16.65 -14.27
CA GLY A 124 1.65 17.66 -14.30
C GLY A 124 1.50 18.78 -13.28
N GLU A 125 0.59 18.65 -12.30
CA GLU A 125 0.50 19.62 -11.21
C GLU A 125 1.76 19.54 -10.32
N GLU A 126 2.28 20.70 -9.90
CA GLU A 126 3.43 20.77 -9.00
C GLU A 126 3.02 20.31 -7.59
N ILE A 127 3.27 19.03 -7.30
CA ILE A 127 2.96 18.45 -5.99
C ILE A 127 4.16 17.71 -5.43
N GLY A 128 4.76 18.33 -4.41
CA GLY A 128 5.97 17.87 -3.73
C GLY A 128 5.79 16.60 -2.88
N ILE A 129 6.65 16.46 -1.86
CA ILE A 129 6.91 15.19 -1.14
C ILE A 129 5.72 14.69 -0.35
N VAL A 130 4.85 15.63 0.01
CA VAL A 130 3.64 15.37 0.76
C VAL A 130 2.74 14.30 0.12
N VAL A 131 2.67 14.20 -1.21
CA VAL A 131 1.86 13.15 -1.87
C VAL A 131 2.48 11.77 -1.72
N THR A 132 3.82 11.68 -1.81
CA THR A 132 4.53 10.42 -1.61
C THR A 132 4.44 9.98 -0.16
N GLN A 133 4.59 10.90 0.80
CA GLN A 133 4.39 10.63 2.23
C GLN A 133 2.97 10.13 2.53
N ARG A 134 1.94 10.77 1.96
CA ARG A 134 0.54 10.31 2.12
C ARG A 134 0.32 8.92 1.56
N ALA A 135 0.88 8.62 0.38
CA ALA A 135 0.82 7.29 -0.19
C ALA A 135 1.52 6.25 0.69
N ASN A 136 2.69 6.57 1.26
CA ASN A 136 3.39 5.69 2.21
C ASN A 136 2.59 5.43 3.48
N ILE A 137 1.92 6.44 4.04
CA ILE A 137 1.04 6.26 5.21
C ILE A 137 -0.13 5.34 4.85
N ALA A 138 -0.78 5.57 3.71
CA ALA A 138 -1.89 4.75 3.26
C ALA A 138 -1.48 3.29 3.02
N LEU A 139 -0.33 3.07 2.37
CA LEU A 139 0.19 1.74 2.07
C LEU A 139 0.76 1.04 3.31
N GLY A 140 1.33 1.79 4.24
CA GLY A 140 1.72 1.27 5.55
C GLY A 140 0.52 0.78 6.35
N ALA A 141 -0.58 1.53 6.36
CA ALA A 141 -1.82 1.11 7.02
C ALA A 141 -2.46 -0.10 6.30
N PHE A 142 -2.47 -0.10 4.97
CA PHE A 142 -2.92 -1.25 4.16
C PHE A 142 -2.11 -2.52 4.44
N ALA A 143 -0.77 -2.44 4.42
CA ALA A 143 0.09 -3.56 4.78
C ALA A 143 -0.09 -3.98 6.25
N GLY A 144 -0.31 -3.00 7.15
CA GLY A 144 -0.60 -3.21 8.57
C GLY A 144 -1.85 -4.06 8.80
N LEU A 145 -2.92 -3.86 8.02
CA LEU A 145 -4.13 -4.68 8.07
C LEU A 145 -3.81 -6.16 7.82
N PHE A 146 -3.04 -6.46 6.77
CA PHE A 146 -2.67 -7.83 6.46
C PHE A 146 -1.69 -8.44 7.47
N LEU A 147 -0.75 -7.64 7.98
CA LEU A 147 0.13 -8.08 9.07
C LEU A 147 -0.65 -8.40 10.35
N LEU A 148 -1.70 -7.63 10.65
CA LEU A 148 -2.58 -7.89 11.78
C LEU A 148 -3.30 -9.23 11.60
N PHE A 149 -3.85 -9.50 10.41
CA PHE A 149 -4.48 -10.79 10.12
C PHE A 149 -3.51 -11.96 10.09
N LEU A 150 -2.30 -11.79 9.54
CA LEU A 150 -1.28 -12.84 9.51
C LEU A 150 -0.77 -13.16 10.92
N SER A 151 -0.49 -12.13 11.73
CA SER A 151 -0.01 -12.30 13.10
C SER A 151 -1.11 -12.84 14.01
N GLY A 152 -2.32 -12.29 13.91
CA GLY A 152 -3.49 -12.79 14.64
C GLY A 152 -3.85 -14.21 14.22
N GLY A 153 -3.88 -14.49 12.93
CA GLY A 153 -4.12 -15.83 12.40
C GLY A 153 -3.06 -16.84 12.85
N MET A 154 -1.80 -16.43 12.92
CA MET A 154 -0.74 -17.28 13.50
C MET A 154 -0.96 -17.52 15.00
N PHE A 155 -1.35 -16.50 15.75
CA PHE A 155 -1.67 -16.61 17.18
C PHE A 155 -2.83 -17.59 17.42
N PHE A 156 -3.92 -17.50 16.68
CA PHE A 156 -5.09 -18.40 16.81
C PHE A 156 -4.96 -19.75 16.08
N GLY A 157 -3.80 -20.07 15.50
CA GLY A 157 -3.60 -21.35 14.81
C GLY A 157 -4.40 -21.50 13.50
N TYR A 158 -4.83 -20.38 12.94
CA TYR A 158 -5.73 -20.34 11.77
C TYR A 158 -5.09 -20.94 10.49
N TRP A 159 -3.76 -20.99 10.42
CA TRP A 159 -3.00 -21.59 9.31
C TRP A 159 -3.26 -23.10 9.14
N ILE A 160 -3.80 -23.75 10.17
CA ILE A 160 -4.10 -25.18 10.16
C ILE A 160 -5.38 -25.48 9.35
N TYR A 161 -6.39 -24.60 9.41
CA TYR A 161 -7.72 -24.86 8.83
C TYR A 161 -8.18 -23.84 7.78
N ILE A 162 -7.55 -22.66 7.70
CA ILE A 162 -8.06 -21.54 6.90
C ILE A 162 -7.00 -21.05 5.90
N GLY A 163 -6.47 -21.99 5.10
CA GLY A 163 -5.39 -21.72 4.15
C GLY A 163 -5.74 -20.70 3.06
N ALA A 164 -6.96 -20.71 2.54
CA ALA A 164 -7.38 -19.77 1.48
C ALA A 164 -7.35 -18.31 1.93
N ALA A 165 -7.85 -18.01 3.14
CA ALA A 165 -7.74 -16.67 3.71
C ALA A 165 -6.27 -16.28 3.92
N GLN A 166 -5.39 -17.24 4.22
CA GLN A 166 -3.96 -16.95 4.48
C GLN A 166 -3.27 -16.49 3.22
N GLN A 167 -3.64 -17.09 2.10
CA GLN A 167 -3.17 -16.66 0.80
C GLN A 167 -3.63 -15.25 0.46
N VAL A 168 -4.89 -14.89 0.76
CA VAL A 168 -5.37 -13.51 0.55
C VAL A 168 -4.55 -12.53 1.38
N HIS A 169 -4.27 -12.84 2.66
CA HIS A 169 -3.52 -11.93 3.52
C HIS A 169 -2.04 -11.78 3.09
N PHE A 170 -1.37 -12.88 2.73
CA PHE A 170 -0.01 -12.80 2.18
C PHE A 170 0.03 -12.03 0.86
N THR A 171 -0.92 -12.28 -0.04
CA THR A 171 -1.00 -11.62 -1.34
C THR A 171 -1.24 -10.12 -1.16
N GLY A 172 -2.17 -9.74 -0.28
CA GLY A 172 -2.43 -8.34 0.07
C GLY A 172 -1.19 -7.64 0.63
N LEU A 173 -0.46 -8.30 1.54
CA LEU A 173 0.79 -7.79 2.08
C LEU A 173 1.84 -7.57 0.98
N ILE A 174 2.06 -8.57 0.12
CA ILE A 174 3.03 -8.48 -0.99
C ILE A 174 2.67 -7.33 -1.93
N ILE A 175 1.40 -7.24 -2.34
CA ILE A 175 0.91 -6.16 -3.21
C ILE A 175 1.13 -4.79 -2.56
N GLY A 176 0.81 -4.65 -1.27
CA GLY A 176 1.02 -3.40 -0.52
C GLY A 176 2.49 -2.97 -0.48
N LEU A 177 3.40 -3.92 -0.21
CA LEU A 177 4.84 -3.67 -0.18
C LEU A 177 5.40 -3.33 -1.57
N LEU A 178 4.99 -4.03 -2.61
CA LEU A 178 5.39 -3.74 -4.00
C LEU A 178 4.90 -2.36 -4.46
N ALA A 179 3.67 -2.00 -4.11
CA ALA A 179 3.13 -0.67 -4.40
C ALA A 179 3.89 0.42 -3.62
N ALA A 180 4.28 0.16 -2.38
CA ALA A 180 5.10 1.08 -1.60
C ALA A 180 6.48 1.26 -2.25
N LEU A 181 7.14 0.19 -2.68
CA LEU A 181 8.41 0.28 -3.40
C LEU A 181 8.27 1.12 -4.68
N LEU A 182 7.22 0.89 -5.47
CA LEU A 182 6.96 1.61 -6.72
C LEU A 182 6.77 3.12 -6.51
N VAL A 183 6.05 3.51 -5.45
CA VAL A 183 5.83 4.91 -5.08
C VAL A 183 7.11 5.62 -4.64
N ASN A 184 8.09 4.87 -4.12
CA ASN A 184 9.36 5.41 -3.62
C ASN A 184 10.53 5.30 -4.60
N LEU A 185 10.34 4.74 -5.80
CA LEU A 185 11.42 4.60 -6.78
C LEU A 185 12.08 5.97 -7.09
N PRO A 186 13.41 6.03 -7.28
CA PRO A 186 14.14 7.30 -7.49
C PRO A 186 13.66 8.11 -8.69
N SER A 187 13.15 7.46 -9.74
CA SER A 187 12.52 8.14 -10.89
C SER A 187 11.20 8.86 -10.53
N VAL A 188 10.62 8.55 -9.37
CA VAL A 188 9.43 9.20 -8.79
C VAL A 188 9.84 10.20 -7.68
N THR A 189 10.92 9.89 -6.94
CA THR A 189 11.39 10.64 -5.76
C THR A 189 12.47 11.68 -6.07
N GLY A 190 13.18 11.59 -7.20
CA GLY A 190 14.23 12.54 -7.61
C GLY A 190 13.72 13.95 -7.96
N ALA A 191 12.40 14.15 -7.95
CA ALA A 191 11.72 15.44 -8.10
C ALA A 191 11.37 16.12 -6.76
N GLN A 192 11.78 15.53 -5.63
CA GLN A 192 11.40 15.96 -4.29
C GLN A 192 12.37 17.00 -3.72
N GLN A 193 12.57 18.12 -4.42
CA GLN A 193 13.12 19.30 -3.75
C GLN A 193 11.97 19.98 -3.01
N GLU A 194 12.11 20.18 -1.71
CA GLU A 194 11.24 21.04 -0.93
C GLU A 194 11.22 22.43 -1.60
N ARG A 195 10.07 22.80 -2.19
CA ARG A 195 9.75 24.16 -2.58
C ARG A 195 8.52 24.59 -1.82
#